data_AF-A0A7Z9HTU4-F1
#
_entry.id   AF-A0A7Z9HTU4-F1
#
_cell.length_a   1.000
_cell.length_b   1.000
_cell.length_c   1.000
_cell.angle_alpha   90.00
_cell.angle_beta   90.00
_cell.angle_gamma   90.00
#
_symmetry.space_group_name_H-M   'P 1'
#
loop_
_entity.id
_entity.type
_entity.pdbx_description
1 polymer ?
#
loop_
_entity_poly.entity_id
_entity_poly.type
_entity_poly.pdbx_seq_one_letter_code
_entity_poly.pdbx_strand_id
1 'polypeptide(L)'
;SECRLSCLNRLRSVQNQFPVARRVAPIGVATTIGWSCNFRTLRHVIEMRTEPSAEEEIRLVFSQVYDLLKDKYPNLLGDYEEEMVDGLPWVKTVHRKV
;
A
#
# COMPACT_ATOMS: atom_id res chain seq x y z
N SER A 1 20.29 22.99 41.70
CA SER A 1 19.12 22.33 41.05
C SER A 1 18.94 22.72 39.57
N GLU A 2 19.71 23.68 39.03
CA GLU A 2 19.52 24.23 37.67
C GLU A 2 20.08 23.37 36.52
N CYS A 3 21.11 22.55 36.78
CA CYS A 3 21.76 21.75 35.73
C CYS A 3 20.83 20.66 35.12
N ARG A 4 19.85 20.16 35.89
CA ARG A 4 18.85 19.20 35.41
C ARG A 4 17.81 19.83 34.48
N LEU A 5 17.44 21.10 34.69
CA LEU A 5 16.48 21.80 33.82
C LEU A 5 17.08 22.14 32.45
N SER A 6 18.38 22.48 32.39
CA SER A 6 19.09 22.76 31.14
C SER A 6 19.11 21.55 30.18
N CYS A 7 19.41 20.35 30.70
CA CYS A 7 19.35 19.11 29.91
C CYS A 7 17.92 18.76 29.46
N LEU A 8 16.92 18.92 30.34
CA LEU A 8 15.52 18.64 30.00
C LEU A 8 14.98 19.57 28.90
N ASN A 9 15.37 20.85 28.89
CA ASN A 9 14.97 21.78 27.83
C ASN A 9 15.66 21.49 26.48
N ARG A 10 16.89 20.95 26.50
CA ARG A 10 17.61 20.53 25.29
C ARG A 10 17.10 19.20 24.71
N LEU A 11 16.60 18.29 25.55
CA LEU A 11 15.95 17.06 25.06
C LEU A 11 14.56 17.34 24.47
N ARG A 12 13.85 18.35 24.99
CA ARG A 12 12.52 18.76 24.51
C ARG A 12 12.55 19.41 23.12
N SER A 13 13.63 20.10 22.75
CA SER A 13 13.78 20.68 21.41
C SER A 13 14.04 19.62 20.32
N VAL A 14 14.70 18.51 20.67
CA VAL A 14 15.01 17.42 19.73
C VAL A 14 13.80 16.50 19.49
N GLN A 15 12.99 16.21 20.53
CA GLN A 15 11.80 15.36 20.38
C GLN A 15 10.72 15.95 19.46
N ASN A 16 10.67 17.28 19.28
CA ASN A 16 9.67 17.95 18.46
C ASN A 16 10.08 18.13 16.98
N GLN A 17 11.30 17.71 16.57
CA GLN A 17 11.77 17.85 15.19
C GLN A 17 11.17 16.80 14.24
N PHE A 18 10.92 15.57 14.70
CA PHE A 18 10.43 14.47 13.86
C PHE A 18 9.03 14.67 13.26
N PRO A 19 8.03 15.21 14.00
CA PRO A 19 6.70 15.49 13.42
C PRO A 19 6.71 16.67 12.45
N VAL A 20 7.60 17.65 12.66
CA VAL A 20 7.72 18.84 11.80
C VAL A 20 8.30 18.45 10.43
N ALA A 21 9.29 17.56 10.40
CA ALA A 21 9.95 17.14 9.17
C ALA A 21 8.98 16.46 8.17
N ARG A 22 8.01 15.67 8.66
CA ARG A 22 7.01 15.01 7.81
C ARG A 22 6.01 15.97 7.16
N ARG A 23 5.82 17.17 7.72
CA ARG A 23 4.90 18.19 7.18
C ARG A 23 5.52 19.00 6.04
N VAL A 24 6.84 18.96 5.91
CA VAL A 24 7.61 19.70 4.89
C VAL A 24 8.04 18.78 3.74
N ALA A 25 7.91 17.47 3.92
CA ALA A 25 8.21 16.49 2.90
C ALA A 25 7.24 16.63 1.70
N PRO A 26 7.75 16.64 0.45
CA PRO A 26 6.90 16.68 -0.73
C PRO A 26 6.05 15.40 -0.84
N ILE A 27 4.90 15.50 -1.53
CA ILE A 27 4.16 14.30 -1.92
C ILE A 27 5.06 13.44 -2.81
N GLY A 28 5.14 12.14 -2.55
CA GLY A 28 6.06 11.23 -3.27
C GLY A 28 7.33 10.83 -2.51
N VAL A 29 7.43 11.10 -1.21
CA VAL A 29 8.45 10.43 -0.39
C VAL A 29 8.18 8.92 -0.36
N ALA A 30 9.16 8.13 -0.80
CA ALA A 30 9.12 6.67 -0.77
C ALA A 30 8.77 6.19 0.64
N THR A 31 7.53 5.74 0.80
CA THR A 31 6.99 5.31 2.08
C THR A 31 6.81 3.80 2.03
N THR A 32 7.57 3.07 2.84
CA THR A 32 7.39 1.62 2.99
C THR A 32 6.19 1.37 3.89
N ILE A 33 5.13 0.81 3.33
CA ILE A 33 3.91 0.47 4.07
C ILE A 33 3.86 -1.05 4.25
N GLY A 34 3.75 -1.50 5.50
CA GLY A 34 3.40 -2.89 5.81
C GLY A 34 1.89 -3.04 5.87
N TRP A 35 1.32 -3.94 5.07
CA TRP A 35 -0.11 -4.22 5.05
C TRP A 35 -0.40 -5.70 5.31
N SER A 36 -1.41 -5.97 6.11
CA SER A 36 -1.97 -7.32 6.32
C SER A 36 -3.48 -7.28 6.11
N CYS A 37 -4.02 -8.34 5.49
CA CYS A 37 -5.45 -8.46 5.24
C CYS A 37 -5.89 -9.93 5.17
N ASN A 38 -7.19 -10.17 5.31
CA ASN A 38 -7.80 -11.46 5.02
C ASN A 38 -7.93 -11.65 3.49
N PHE A 39 -7.87 -12.89 3.01
CA PHE A 39 -8.07 -13.27 1.61
C PHE A 39 -9.37 -12.74 0.99
N ARG A 40 -10.44 -12.53 1.77
CA ARG A 40 -11.66 -11.89 1.25
C ARG A 40 -11.39 -10.43 0.85
N THR A 41 -10.76 -9.67 1.72
CA THR A 41 -10.42 -8.27 1.47
C THR A 41 -9.38 -8.15 0.37
N LEU A 42 -8.37 -9.03 0.38
CA LEU A 42 -7.32 -9.07 -0.63
C LEU A 42 -7.89 -9.16 -2.04
N ARG A 43 -8.79 -10.12 -2.24
CA ARG A 43 -9.53 -10.34 -3.49
C ARG A 43 -10.27 -9.09 -3.97
N HIS A 44 -11.05 -8.49 -3.08
CA HIS A 44 -11.82 -7.28 -3.40
C HIS A 44 -10.92 -6.07 -3.72
N VAL A 45 -9.81 -5.90 -2.99
CA VAL A 45 -8.87 -4.81 -3.22
C VAL A 45 -8.16 -4.98 -4.57
N ILE A 46 -7.72 -6.19 -4.93
CA ILE A 46 -7.09 -6.47 -6.22
C ILE A 46 -8.04 -6.12 -7.37
N GLU A 47 -9.31 -6.51 -7.28
CA GLU A 47 -10.32 -6.18 -8.30
C GLU A 47 -10.50 -4.65 -8.46
N MET A 48 -10.63 -3.91 -7.35
CA MET A 48 -10.81 -2.45 -7.40
C MET A 48 -9.55 -1.70 -7.86
N ARG A 49 -8.36 -2.23 -7.57
CA ARG A 49 -7.08 -1.54 -7.86
C ARG A 49 -6.48 -1.91 -9.21
N THR A 50 -6.96 -2.98 -9.84
CA THR A 50 -6.57 -3.35 -11.21
C THR A 50 -7.55 -2.82 -12.27
N GLU A 51 -8.65 -2.19 -11.85
CA GLU A 51 -9.62 -1.54 -12.76
C GLU A 51 -8.96 -0.43 -13.60
N PRO A 52 -9.31 -0.27 -14.89
CA PRO A 52 -8.75 0.77 -15.75
C PRO A 52 -8.97 2.21 -15.26
N SER A 53 -10.00 2.44 -14.43
CA SER A 53 -10.29 3.75 -13.82
C SER A 53 -9.37 4.08 -12.63
N ALA A 54 -8.54 3.13 -12.16
CA ALA A 54 -7.61 3.35 -11.06
C ALA A 54 -6.30 4.03 -11.53
N GLU A 55 -5.63 4.69 -10.59
CA GLU A 55 -4.34 5.36 -10.82
C GLU A 55 -3.25 4.35 -11.25
N GLU A 56 -2.46 4.72 -12.27
CA GLU A 56 -1.49 3.84 -12.93
C GLU A 56 -0.45 3.24 -11.98
N GLU A 57 0.11 4.05 -11.07
CA GLU A 57 1.10 3.60 -10.09
C GLU A 57 0.56 2.48 -9.20
N ILE A 58 -0.71 2.59 -8.79
CA ILE A 58 -1.37 1.59 -7.95
C ILE A 58 -1.62 0.30 -8.76
N ARG A 59 -2.03 0.41 -10.02
CA ARG A 59 -2.22 -0.76 -10.90
C ARG A 59 -0.93 -1.57 -11.04
N LEU A 60 0.21 -0.89 -11.24
CA LEU A 60 1.53 -1.52 -11.31
C LEU A 60 1.88 -2.26 -10.01
N VAL A 61 1.72 -1.62 -8.85
CA VAL A 61 2.01 -2.25 -7.55
C VAL A 61 1.12 -3.47 -7.31
N PHE A 62 -0.18 -3.38 -7.60
CA PHE A 62 -1.11 -4.49 -7.37
C PHE A 62 -0.97 -5.63 -8.38
N SER A 63 -0.49 -5.36 -9.60
CA SER A 63 -0.12 -6.41 -10.55
C SER A 63 0.99 -7.31 -10.00
N GLN A 64 2.07 -6.72 -9.46
CA GLN A 64 3.17 -7.47 -8.86
C GLN A 64 2.72 -8.28 -7.62
N VAL A 65 1.85 -7.69 -6.80
CA VAL A 65 1.26 -8.39 -5.65
C VAL A 65 0.42 -9.57 -6.10
N TYR A 66 -0.37 -9.39 -7.16
CA TYR A 66 -1.20 -10.46 -7.72
C TYR A 66 -0.35 -11.61 -8.27
N ASP A 67 0.71 -11.32 -9.02
CA ASP A 67 1.64 -12.34 -9.55
C ASP A 67 2.25 -13.18 -8.42
N LEU A 68 2.72 -12.52 -7.34
CA LEU A 68 3.26 -13.21 -6.17
C LEU A 68 2.23 -14.09 -5.45
N LEU A 69 0.96 -13.67 -5.44
CA LEU A 69 -0.12 -14.44 -4.83
C LEU A 69 -0.54 -15.62 -5.70
N LYS A 70 -0.54 -15.46 -7.02
CA LYS A 70 -0.84 -16.52 -7.99
C LYS A 70 0.15 -17.67 -7.86
N ASP A 71 1.44 -17.34 -7.73
CA ASP A 71 2.50 -18.33 -7.52
C ASP A 71 2.37 -19.05 -6.16
N LYS A 72 2.02 -18.32 -5.11
CA LYS A 72 1.96 -18.88 -3.76
C LYS A 72 0.69 -19.67 -3.47
N TYR A 73 -0.45 -19.24 -4.01
CA TYR A 73 -1.78 -19.76 -3.69
C TYR A 73 -2.66 -19.94 -4.95
N PRO A 74 -2.30 -20.83 -5.88
CA PRO A 74 -3.02 -20.99 -7.15
C PRO A 74 -4.49 -21.40 -6.95
N ASN A 75 -4.78 -22.25 -5.96
CA ASN A 75 -6.14 -22.73 -5.69
C ASN A 75 -7.11 -21.63 -5.21
N LEU A 76 -6.60 -20.52 -4.66
CA LEU A 76 -7.42 -19.41 -4.15
C LEU A 76 -7.73 -18.37 -5.23
N LEU A 77 -6.91 -18.32 -6.27
CA LEU A 77 -7.00 -17.35 -7.36
C LEU A 77 -7.39 -17.98 -8.70
N GLY A 78 -7.69 -19.28 -8.76
CA GLY A 78 -8.09 -19.97 -9.99
C GLY A 78 -9.42 -19.48 -10.59
N ASP A 79 -10.24 -18.76 -9.82
CA ASP A 79 -11.52 -18.20 -10.28
C ASP A 79 -11.36 -16.83 -11.00
N TYR A 80 -10.14 -16.31 -11.11
CA TYR A 80 -9.87 -14.99 -11.66
C TYR A 80 -9.53 -15.05 -13.16
N GLU A 81 -10.14 -14.14 -13.92
CA GLU A 81 -9.81 -13.90 -15.32
C GLU A 81 -8.90 -12.68 -15.43
N GLU A 82 -7.80 -12.84 -16.17
CA GLU A 82 -6.83 -11.78 -16.44
C GLU A 82 -7.04 -11.26 -17.87
N GLU A 83 -7.43 -10.00 -17.99
CA GLU A 83 -7.49 -9.29 -19.27
C GLU A 83 -6.35 -8.27 -19.34
N MET A 84 -5.68 -8.17 -20.49
CA MET A 84 -4.66 -7.14 -20.68
C MET A 84 -5.31 -5.85 -21.18
N VAL A 85 -5.33 -4.81 -20.35
CA VAL A 85 -5.83 -3.47 -20.72
C VAL A 85 -4.73 -2.45 -20.48
N ASP A 86 -4.37 -1.70 -21.52
CA ASP A 86 -3.28 -0.70 -21.51
C ASP A 86 -1.90 -1.27 -21.13
N GLY A 87 -1.66 -2.55 -21.43
CA GLY A 87 -0.39 -3.24 -21.10
C GLY A 87 -0.27 -3.68 -19.64
N LEU A 88 -1.34 -3.53 -18.84
CA LEU A 88 -1.41 -3.99 -17.46
C LEU A 88 -2.48 -5.08 -17.28
N PRO A 89 -2.25 -6.07 -16.40
CA PRO A 89 -3.23 -7.11 -16.14
C PRO A 89 -4.39 -6.55 -15.33
N TRP A 90 -5.59 -6.63 -15.90
CA TRP A 90 -6.87 -6.36 -15.27
C TRP A 90 -7.46 -7.67 -14.77
N VAL A 91 -7.60 -7.80 -13.45
CA VAL A 91 -8.05 -9.03 -12.82
C VAL A 91 -9.54 -8.90 -12.50
N LYS A 92 -10.38 -9.74 -13.11
CA LYS A 92 -11.83 -9.80 -12.88
C LYS A 92 -12.24 -11.10 -12.22
N THR A 93 -13.28 -11.04 -11.40
CA THR A 93 -14.08 -12.20 -11.03
C THR A 93 -15.32 -12.30 -11.90
N VAL A 94 -15.67 -13.54 -12.29
CA VAL A 94 -16.91 -13.85 -13.02
C VAL A 94 -18.16 -13.43 -12.23
N HIS A 95 -18.10 -13.46 -10.90
CA HIS A 95 -19.20 -13.09 -10.03
C HIS A 95 -18.78 -11.97 -9.06
N ARG A 96 -19.16 -10.73 -9.40
CA ARG A 96 -19.01 -9.57 -8.52
C ARG A 96 -19.81 -9.81 -7.24
N LYS A 97 -19.15 -9.82 -6.08
CA LYS A 97 -19.84 -9.92 -4.80
C LYS A 97 -20.45 -8.56 -4.45
N VAL A 98 -21.78 -8.50 -4.42
CA VAL A 98 -22.56 -7.41 -3.85
C VAL A 98 -22.34 -7.35 -2.33
#